data_AF-A0A7J0D9Q9-F1
#
_entry.id   AF-A0A7J0D9Q9-F1
#
_cell.length_a   1.000
_cell.length_b   1.000
_cell.length_c   1.000
_cell.angle_alpha   90.00
_cell.angle_beta   90.00
_cell.angle_gamma   90.00
#
_symmetry.space_group_name_H-M   'P 1'
#
loop_
_entity.id
_entity.type
_entity.pdbx_description
1 polymer ?
#
loop_
_entity_poly.entity_id
_entity_poly.type
_entity_poly.pdbx_seq_one_letter_code
_entity_poly.pdbx_strand_id
1 'polypeptide(L)'
;MKGEGKTLFKSKLKWVGLVGLALSVFSLFTHFLLARYAVEGFSEYQASITIFFWRPIFEIADLSTNTPLYRRLWGPVRQLESLYPHATPKGSYAAPILQTNGFVFVRIRGGFHEIRNSISDVVVVARLLNATLVIPEIQSTTSSKGISSEFKSFAYLYNEDQFIAALAKDVRIVKTLPKNLKGARRKKEIPLFKVSRSVSPYFYRRHVLPVLNRHSVVELVISDGGCLQPPGLQTVTGEKRNPATNFKLRV
;
A
#
# COMPACT_ATOMS: atom_id res chain seq x y z
N MET A 1 70.06 41.67 45.12
CA MET A 1 69.45 40.69 46.05
C MET A 1 68.32 40.00 45.33
N LYS A 2 68.26 38.67 45.46
CA LYS A 2 67.50 37.72 44.67
C LYS A 2 66.41 37.11 45.57
N GLY A 3 65.24 36.81 44.99
CA GLY A 3 64.08 36.22 45.66
C GLY A 3 63.01 37.27 45.96
N GLU A 4 61.70 37.05 45.83
CA GLU A 4 60.92 35.83 45.68
C GLU A 4 59.58 36.22 45.01
N GLY A 5 59.00 35.36 44.17
CA GLY A 5 57.68 35.69 43.59
C GLY A 5 57.20 34.85 42.42
N LYS A 6 57.67 33.60 42.26
CA LYS A 6 57.28 32.75 41.10
C LYS A 6 56.77 31.35 41.46
N THR A 7 56.44 31.07 42.72
CA THR A 7 55.97 29.72 43.14
C THR A 7 54.50 29.64 43.52
N LEU A 8 53.75 30.76 43.59
CA LEU A 8 52.37 30.76 44.11
C LEU A 8 51.29 30.48 43.03
N PHE A 9 51.57 30.72 41.75
CA PHE A 9 50.58 30.55 40.67
C PHE A 9 50.56 29.18 39.99
N LYS A 10 51.65 28.39 40.10
CA LYS A 10 51.71 27.04 39.49
C LYS A 10 50.85 26.00 40.23
N SER A 11 50.54 26.20 41.51
CA SER A 11 49.74 25.24 42.29
C SER A 11 48.24 25.38 41.96
N LYS A 12 47.71 26.60 41.84
CA LYS A 12 46.28 26.84 41.60
C LYS A 12 45.78 26.27 40.28
N LEU A 13 46.58 26.36 39.20
CA LEU A 13 46.18 25.83 37.89
C LEU A 13 46.07 24.29 37.88
N LYS A 14 46.91 23.60 38.66
CA LYS A 14 46.83 22.13 38.84
C LYS A 14 45.55 21.73 39.58
N TRP A 15 45.14 22.50 40.58
CA TRP A 15 43.89 22.28 41.31
C TRP A 15 42.66 22.55 40.44
N VAL A 16 42.70 23.57 39.57
CA VAL A 16 41.62 23.81 38.60
C VAL A 16 41.46 22.63 37.63
N GLY A 17 42.57 22.08 37.14
CA GLY A 17 42.55 20.88 36.29
C GLY A 17 42.02 19.64 37.02
N LEU A 18 42.45 19.41 38.27
CA LEU A 18 42.01 18.29 39.08
C LEU A 18 40.52 18.37 39.43
N VAL A 19 40.03 19.58 39.78
CA VAL A 19 38.61 19.83 40.04
C VAL A 19 37.78 19.65 38.78
N GLY A 20 38.26 20.12 37.63
CA GLY A 20 37.60 19.90 36.34
C GLY A 20 37.50 18.42 35.96
N LEU A 21 38.57 17.64 36.18
CA LEU A 21 38.58 16.20 35.96
C LEU A 21 37.59 15.49 36.90
N ALA A 22 37.56 15.86 38.18
CA ALA A 22 36.64 15.29 39.16
C ALA A 22 35.17 15.59 38.81
N LEU A 23 34.86 16.80 38.36
CA LEU A 23 33.51 17.19 37.90
C LEU A 23 33.11 16.43 36.64
N SER A 24 34.04 16.18 35.72
CA SER A 24 33.79 15.38 34.51
C SER A 24 33.46 13.93 34.84
N VAL A 25 34.23 13.31 35.75
CA VAL A 25 33.97 11.94 36.21
C VAL A 25 32.64 11.86 36.98
N PHE A 26 32.33 12.86 37.80
CA PHE A 26 31.05 12.91 38.51
C PHE A 26 29.86 13.07 37.54
N SER A 27 29.99 13.90 36.51
CA SER A 27 28.98 14.06 35.44
C SER A 27 28.77 12.76 34.65
N LEU A 28 29.84 12.04 34.33
CA LEU A 28 29.73 10.74 33.67
C LEU A 28 29.10 9.70 34.60
N PHE A 29 29.41 9.73 35.90
CA PHE A 29 28.83 8.83 36.89
C PHE A 29 27.35 9.13 37.14
N THR A 30 26.92 10.39 37.17
CA THR A 30 25.50 10.74 37.25
C THR A 30 24.76 10.37 35.99
N HIS A 31 25.33 10.56 34.79
CA HIS A 31 24.71 10.07 33.55
C HIS A 31 24.67 8.54 33.47
N PHE A 32 25.69 7.84 33.98
CA PHE A 32 25.71 6.38 34.04
C PHE A 32 24.69 5.84 35.05
N LEU A 33 24.58 6.46 36.23
CA LEU A 33 23.54 6.14 37.21
C LEU A 33 22.14 6.48 36.69
N LEU A 34 21.97 7.62 36.02
CA LEU A 34 20.71 8.00 35.37
C LEU A 34 20.36 7.00 34.27
N ALA A 35 21.31 6.56 33.46
CA ALA A 35 21.10 5.52 32.45
C ALA A 35 20.75 4.17 33.07
N ARG A 36 21.37 3.80 34.20
CA ARG A 36 21.09 2.54 34.89
C ARG A 36 19.73 2.56 35.60
N TYR A 37 19.38 3.67 36.26
CA TYR A 37 18.04 3.90 36.80
C TYR A 37 16.99 4.00 35.71
N ALA A 38 17.34 4.53 34.54
CA ALA A 38 16.43 4.55 33.42
C ALA A 38 16.21 3.11 32.90
N VAL A 39 17.25 2.29 32.75
CA VAL A 39 17.09 0.85 32.41
C VAL A 39 16.27 0.06 33.44
N GLU A 40 16.28 0.45 34.72
CA GLU A 40 15.45 -0.13 35.79
C GLU A 40 14.11 0.60 36.02
N GLY A 41 13.86 1.73 35.34
CA GLY A 41 12.71 2.62 35.52
C GLY A 41 11.97 2.97 34.23
N PHE A 42 12.32 2.35 33.09
CA PHE A 42 11.61 2.50 31.82
C PHE A 42 10.39 1.57 31.76
N SER A 43 9.33 1.97 32.46
CA SER A 43 7.97 1.64 32.01
C SER A 43 7.02 2.83 32.12
N GLU A 44 7.47 4.07 31.97
CA GLU A 44 6.56 5.21 31.84
C GLU A 44 7.32 6.50 31.46
N TYR A 45 7.50 6.73 30.15
CA TYR A 45 7.74 8.08 29.63
C TYR A 45 6.74 8.34 28.52
N GLN A 46 5.57 8.81 28.94
CA GLN A 46 4.53 9.33 28.07
C GLN A 46 5.04 10.62 27.42
N ALA A 47 5.21 10.60 26.09
CA ALA A 47 5.56 11.78 25.31
C ALA A 47 4.39 12.78 25.32
N SER A 48 4.40 13.68 26.30
CA SER A 48 3.61 14.90 26.27
C SER A 48 4.19 15.82 25.20
N ILE A 49 3.65 15.73 23.99
CA ILE A 49 3.32 16.81 23.03
C ILE A 49 3.01 16.12 21.69
N THR A 50 1.74 15.76 21.47
CA THR A 50 1.11 15.85 20.14
C THR A 50 -0.38 16.17 20.32
N ILE A 51 -0.86 17.11 19.52
CA ILE A 51 -2.13 17.85 19.63
C ILE A 51 -3.35 17.03 19.12
N PHE A 52 -3.25 15.69 19.10
CA PHE A 52 -4.34 14.82 18.69
C PHE A 52 -4.86 14.04 19.89
N PHE A 53 -6.09 14.31 20.31
CA PHE A 53 -6.84 13.50 21.27
C PHE A 53 -7.23 12.15 20.64
N TRP A 54 -6.25 11.34 20.26
CA TRP A 54 -6.44 9.90 20.19
C TRP A 54 -5.97 9.34 21.53
N ARG A 55 -6.90 9.14 22.47
CA ARG A 55 -6.62 8.16 23.52
C ARG A 55 -6.44 6.82 22.81
N PRO A 56 -5.29 6.14 22.91
CA PRO A 56 -5.23 4.75 22.48
C PRO A 56 -6.13 3.97 23.43
N ILE A 57 -7.31 3.55 22.95
CA ILE A 57 -8.22 2.66 23.68
C ILE A 57 -7.50 1.35 24.09
N PHE A 58 -6.34 1.08 23.50
CA PHE A 58 -5.53 -0.11 23.69
C PHE A 58 -4.57 -0.07 24.88
N GLU A 59 -4.26 1.08 25.49
CA GLU A 59 -3.27 1.12 26.60
C GLU A 59 -3.82 0.77 27.98
N ILE A 60 -5.16 0.76 28.18
CA ILE A 60 -5.79 0.40 29.47
C ILE A 60 -6.73 -0.81 29.31
N ALA A 61 -6.54 -1.60 28.25
CA ALA A 61 -7.23 -2.88 28.16
C ALA A 61 -6.37 -3.92 28.87
N ASP A 62 -6.77 -4.33 30.08
CA ASP A 62 -6.33 -5.60 30.65
C ASP A 62 -6.73 -6.72 29.68
N LEU A 63 -5.84 -7.03 28.74
CA LEU A 63 -5.99 -8.08 27.72
C LEU A 63 -5.79 -9.48 28.31
N SER A 64 -6.02 -9.64 29.62
CA SER A 64 -6.13 -10.95 30.24
C SER A 64 -7.17 -11.76 29.49
N THR A 65 -6.79 -12.97 29.06
CA THR A 65 -7.62 -13.88 28.25
C THR A 65 -8.96 -14.23 28.91
N ASN A 66 -9.06 -14.00 30.22
CA ASN A 66 -10.26 -14.26 31.02
C ASN A 66 -11.25 -13.09 31.05
N THR A 67 -10.88 -11.90 30.55
CA THR A 67 -11.79 -10.76 30.60
C THR A 67 -12.94 -10.93 29.59
N PRO A 68 -14.16 -10.47 29.95
CA PRO A 68 -15.31 -10.50 29.05
C PRO A 68 -15.08 -9.66 27.78
N LEU A 69 -14.28 -8.60 27.88
CA LEU A 69 -13.88 -7.76 26.74
C LEU A 69 -12.97 -8.52 25.76
N TYR A 70 -11.96 -9.24 26.26
CA TYR A 70 -11.09 -10.06 25.42
C TYR A 70 -11.88 -11.14 24.70
N ARG A 71 -12.74 -11.88 25.39
CA ARG A 71 -13.61 -12.91 24.77
C ARG A 71 -14.61 -12.33 23.77
N ARG A 72 -15.03 -11.07 23.94
CA ARG A 72 -15.94 -10.39 23.00
C ARG A 72 -15.22 -9.90 21.74
N LEU A 73 -13.99 -9.44 21.86
CA LEU A 73 -13.19 -8.91 20.74
C LEU A 73 -12.47 -10.02 19.96
N TRP A 74 -11.96 -11.03 20.67
CA TRP A 74 -11.12 -12.11 20.14
C TRP A 74 -11.77 -13.49 20.23
N GLY A 75 -13.06 -13.56 20.59
CA GLY A 75 -13.82 -14.81 20.56
C GLY A 75 -13.99 -15.34 19.13
N PRO A 76 -14.46 -16.60 18.97
CA PRO A 76 -14.76 -17.16 17.67
C PRO A 76 -15.69 -16.21 16.91
N VAL A 77 -15.19 -15.66 15.81
CA VAL A 77 -15.98 -14.78 14.96
C VAL A 77 -17.14 -15.63 14.45
N ARG A 78 -18.38 -15.26 14.82
CA ARG A 78 -19.58 -15.86 14.21
C ARG A 78 -19.36 -15.82 12.71
N GLN A 79 -19.64 -16.93 12.02
CA GLN A 79 -19.47 -17.04 10.58
C GLN A 79 -19.98 -15.74 9.96
N LEU A 80 -19.06 -14.96 9.36
CA LEU A 80 -19.35 -13.61 8.89
C LEU A 80 -20.48 -13.72 7.87
N GLU A 81 -21.70 -13.50 8.35
CA GLU A 81 -22.85 -13.25 7.52
C GLU A 81 -22.42 -12.12 6.59
N SER A 82 -22.51 -12.36 5.28
CA SER A 82 -21.82 -11.55 4.27
C SER A 82 -21.99 -10.06 4.60
N LEU A 83 -20.91 -9.37 4.96
CA LEU A 83 -20.93 -7.97 5.40
C LEU A 83 -21.38 -6.97 4.31
N TYR A 84 -21.97 -7.47 3.22
CA TYR A 84 -22.50 -6.68 2.12
C TYR A 84 -24.03 -6.79 1.98
N PRO A 85 -24.84 -6.33 2.96
CA PRO A 85 -26.24 -6.04 2.66
C PRO A 85 -26.39 -4.74 1.82
N HIS A 86 -25.35 -3.91 1.68
CA HIS A 86 -25.45 -2.54 1.15
C HIS A 86 -24.55 -2.21 -0.04
N ALA A 87 -24.07 -3.21 -0.78
CA ALA A 87 -23.67 -2.97 -2.18
C ALA A 87 -24.90 -2.86 -3.10
N THR A 88 -26.02 -2.33 -2.59
CA THR A 88 -27.19 -2.03 -3.42
C THR A 88 -26.77 -0.95 -4.41
N PRO A 89 -26.72 -1.25 -5.71
CA PRO A 89 -26.33 -0.28 -6.71
C PRO A 89 -27.27 0.92 -6.60
N LYS A 90 -26.73 2.14 -6.54
CA LYS A 90 -27.52 3.37 -6.41
C LYS A 90 -28.40 3.68 -7.63
N GLY A 91 -28.49 2.76 -8.60
CA GLY A 91 -29.34 2.83 -9.78
C GLY A 91 -29.42 1.48 -10.50
N SER A 92 -30.40 1.36 -11.41
CA SER A 92 -30.51 0.21 -12.31
C SER A 92 -29.42 0.30 -13.39
N TYR A 93 -28.33 -0.46 -13.23
CA TYR A 93 -27.34 -0.61 -14.29
C TYR A 93 -27.71 -1.84 -15.14
N ALA A 94 -27.64 -1.70 -16.46
CA ALA A 94 -27.95 -2.79 -17.37
C ALA A 94 -27.05 -4.00 -17.08
N ALA A 95 -27.62 -5.20 -17.07
CA ALA A 95 -26.83 -6.43 -16.96
C ALA A 95 -25.78 -6.51 -18.10
N PRO A 96 -24.64 -7.21 -17.88
CA PRO A 96 -23.66 -7.43 -18.93
C PRO A 96 -24.32 -8.11 -20.15
N ILE A 97 -23.95 -7.62 -21.33
CA ILE A 97 -24.48 -8.13 -22.60
C ILE A 97 -23.99 -9.58 -22.79
N LEU A 98 -24.85 -10.46 -23.32
CA LEU A 98 -24.50 -11.87 -23.55
C LEU A 98 -23.25 -12.01 -24.43
N GLN A 99 -23.11 -11.17 -25.45
CA GLN A 99 -21.97 -11.12 -26.34
C GLN A 99 -20.93 -10.11 -25.87
N THR A 100 -19.69 -10.57 -25.68
CA THR A 100 -18.55 -9.73 -25.29
C THR A 100 -17.59 -9.52 -26.45
N ASN A 101 -16.90 -8.39 -26.46
CA ASN A 101 -15.96 -8.00 -27.51
C ASN A 101 -14.69 -8.88 -27.58
N GLY A 102 -14.39 -9.62 -26.50
CA GLY A 102 -13.23 -10.52 -26.43
C GLY A 102 -12.82 -10.81 -25.00
N PHE A 103 -11.58 -11.25 -24.81
CA PHE A 103 -10.99 -11.59 -23.51
C PHE A 103 -9.92 -10.59 -23.10
N VAL A 104 -10.06 -10.02 -21.91
CA VAL A 104 -9.00 -9.23 -21.28
C VAL A 104 -8.28 -10.12 -20.29
N PHE A 105 -7.02 -10.38 -20.56
CA PHE A 105 -6.12 -11.10 -19.68
C PHE A 105 -5.21 -10.10 -18.96
N VAL A 106 -5.08 -10.22 -17.65
CA VAL A 106 -4.38 -9.21 -16.84
C VAL A 106 -3.29 -9.84 -16.00
N ARG A 107 -2.13 -9.21 -16.00
CA ARG A 107 -1.01 -9.48 -15.10
C ARG A 107 -0.77 -8.29 -14.21
N ILE A 108 -0.84 -8.53 -12.91
CA ILE A 108 -0.67 -7.50 -11.89
C ILE A 108 0.65 -7.74 -11.17
N ARG A 109 1.47 -6.71 -11.11
CA ARG A 109 2.74 -6.64 -10.40
C ARG A 109 2.59 -5.59 -9.29
N GLY A 110 3.24 -5.82 -8.16
CA GLY A 110 3.30 -4.87 -7.06
C GLY A 110 3.09 -5.55 -5.71
N GLY A 111 3.08 -4.74 -4.66
CA GLY A 111 2.72 -5.18 -3.32
C GLY A 111 1.21 -5.39 -3.17
N PHE A 112 0.79 -5.79 -1.98
CA PHE A 112 -0.62 -6.08 -1.67
C PHE A 112 -1.53 -4.87 -1.94
N HIS A 113 -1.07 -3.66 -1.64
CA HIS A 113 -1.83 -2.43 -1.88
C HIS A 113 -2.04 -2.17 -3.38
N GLU A 114 -0.99 -2.30 -4.19
CA GLU A 114 -1.08 -2.14 -5.65
C GLU A 114 -1.98 -3.21 -6.26
N ILE A 115 -1.88 -4.45 -5.78
CA ILE A 115 -2.72 -5.57 -6.23
C ILE A 115 -4.19 -5.28 -5.94
N ARG A 116 -4.53 -4.92 -4.70
CA ARG A 116 -5.92 -4.64 -4.29
C ARG A 116 -6.54 -3.53 -5.13
N ASN A 117 -5.81 -2.44 -5.36
CA ASN A 117 -6.31 -1.32 -6.16
C ASN A 117 -6.41 -1.69 -7.65
N SER A 118 -5.50 -2.51 -8.17
CA SER A 118 -5.54 -2.96 -9.57
C SER A 118 -6.74 -3.85 -9.86
N ILE A 119 -7.15 -4.70 -8.92
CA ILE A 119 -8.26 -5.64 -9.14
C ILE A 119 -9.58 -4.89 -9.38
N SER A 120 -9.89 -3.88 -8.55
CA SER A 120 -11.11 -3.08 -8.75
C SER A 120 -11.09 -2.36 -10.09
N ASP A 121 -9.96 -1.75 -10.46
CA ASP A 121 -9.84 -1.00 -11.70
C ASP A 121 -10.00 -1.89 -12.93
N VAL A 122 -9.42 -3.10 -12.89
CA VAL A 122 -9.50 -4.06 -13.98
C VAL A 122 -10.93 -4.54 -14.21
N VAL A 123 -11.71 -4.74 -13.15
CA VAL A 123 -13.14 -5.06 -13.25
C VAL A 123 -13.89 -3.94 -13.97
N VAL A 124 -13.61 -2.68 -13.62
CA VAL A 124 -14.20 -1.51 -14.28
C VAL A 124 -13.75 -1.41 -15.74
N VAL A 125 -12.48 -1.67 -16.05
CA VAL A 125 -11.94 -1.65 -17.41
C VAL A 125 -12.59 -2.74 -18.27
N ALA A 126 -12.74 -3.96 -17.74
CA ALA A 126 -13.41 -5.05 -18.44
C ALA A 126 -14.88 -4.70 -18.75
N ARG A 127 -15.57 -4.07 -17.79
CA ARG A 127 -16.92 -3.54 -17.99
C ARG A 127 -16.96 -2.44 -19.05
N LEU A 128 -16.03 -1.49 -19.00
CA LEU A 128 -15.90 -0.37 -19.93
C LEU A 128 -15.71 -0.84 -21.39
N LEU A 129 -14.99 -1.95 -21.56
CA LEU A 129 -14.70 -2.56 -22.85
C LEU A 129 -15.74 -3.60 -23.30
N ASN A 130 -16.77 -3.87 -22.49
CA ASN A 130 -17.71 -5.00 -22.66
C ASN A 130 -16.96 -6.32 -22.96
N ALA A 131 -15.91 -6.59 -22.19
CA ALA A 131 -15.03 -7.74 -22.37
C ALA A 131 -15.24 -8.79 -21.28
N THR A 132 -14.93 -10.04 -21.61
CA THR A 132 -14.81 -11.10 -20.60
C THR A 132 -13.47 -10.95 -19.88
N LEU A 133 -13.50 -10.82 -18.56
CA LEU A 133 -12.31 -10.77 -17.73
C LEU A 133 -11.81 -12.18 -17.45
N VAL A 134 -10.54 -12.45 -17.73
CA VAL A 134 -9.87 -13.65 -17.22
C VAL A 134 -9.34 -13.35 -15.83
N ILE A 135 -9.45 -14.32 -14.89
CA ILE A 135 -8.90 -14.15 -13.54
C ILE A 135 -7.47 -13.59 -13.61
N PRO A 136 -7.18 -12.46 -12.91
CA PRO A 136 -5.87 -11.83 -12.97
C PRO A 136 -4.74 -12.74 -12.49
N GLU A 137 -3.59 -12.69 -13.15
CA GLU A 137 -2.37 -13.34 -12.68
C GLU A 137 -1.55 -12.37 -11.83
N ILE A 138 -1.30 -12.73 -10.58
CA ILE A 138 -0.45 -11.97 -9.67
C ILE A 138 1.00 -12.40 -9.89
N GLN A 139 1.84 -11.45 -10.28
CA GLN A 139 3.27 -11.66 -10.42
C GLN A 139 3.99 -11.15 -9.18
N SER A 140 4.84 -12.01 -8.62
CA SER A 140 5.73 -11.63 -7.51
C SER A 140 6.68 -10.53 -7.97
N THR A 141 6.63 -9.38 -7.28
CA THR A 141 7.63 -8.31 -7.41
C THR A 141 8.65 -8.33 -6.28
N THR A 142 8.37 -9.05 -5.20
CA THR A 142 9.13 -8.99 -3.97
C THR A 142 9.85 -10.32 -3.73
N SER A 143 11.12 -10.38 -4.13
CA SER A 143 12.06 -11.49 -3.81
C SER A 143 12.68 -11.34 -2.42
N SER A 144 11.98 -10.70 -1.47
CA SER A 144 12.48 -10.55 -0.11
C SER A 144 12.54 -11.92 0.57
N LYS A 145 13.74 -12.28 1.02
CA LYS A 145 14.05 -13.48 1.79
C LYS A 145 13.02 -13.62 2.95
N GLY A 146 12.10 -14.58 2.84
CA GLY A 146 11.10 -14.86 3.89
C GLY A 146 9.62 -14.78 3.46
N ILE A 147 9.29 -14.32 2.26
CA ILE A 147 7.90 -14.38 1.75
C ILE A 147 7.72 -15.70 0.99
N SER A 148 6.75 -16.52 1.41
CA SER A 148 6.41 -17.81 0.78
C SER A 148 6.19 -17.62 -0.73
N SER A 149 6.67 -18.59 -1.52
CA SER A 149 6.45 -18.62 -2.97
C SER A 149 4.96 -18.78 -3.35
N GLU A 150 4.08 -18.97 -2.38
CA GLU A 150 2.63 -19.08 -2.52
C GLU A 150 1.93 -17.73 -2.73
N PHE A 151 2.60 -16.58 -2.52
CA PHE A 151 2.08 -15.25 -2.87
C PHE A 151 1.99 -15.00 -4.39
N LYS A 152 1.83 -16.06 -5.18
CA LYS A 152 1.93 -16.06 -6.65
C LYS A 152 0.61 -16.38 -7.36
N SER A 153 -0.48 -16.66 -6.63
CA SER A 153 -1.77 -16.97 -7.22
C SER A 153 -2.85 -16.01 -6.73
N PHE A 154 -3.82 -15.73 -7.61
CA PHE A 154 -5.02 -14.97 -7.23
C PHE A 154 -5.79 -15.67 -6.10
N ALA A 155 -5.85 -17.00 -6.16
CA ALA A 155 -6.46 -17.87 -5.15
C ALA A 155 -5.87 -17.71 -3.74
N TYR A 156 -4.61 -17.26 -3.61
CA TYR A 156 -4.00 -16.98 -2.32
C TYR A 156 -4.63 -15.75 -1.63
N LEU A 157 -5.05 -14.75 -2.41
CA LEU A 157 -5.62 -13.51 -1.88
C LEU A 157 -7.17 -13.48 -1.91
N TYR A 158 -7.78 -14.17 -2.87
CA TYR A 158 -9.22 -14.13 -3.11
C TYR A 158 -9.78 -15.51 -3.42
N ASN A 159 -10.96 -15.82 -2.89
CA ASN A 159 -11.72 -16.98 -3.33
C ASN A 159 -12.24 -16.73 -4.76
N GLU A 160 -11.73 -17.51 -5.72
CA GLU A 160 -12.07 -17.35 -7.14
C GLU A 160 -13.56 -17.52 -7.43
N ASP A 161 -14.21 -18.52 -6.81
CA ASP A 161 -15.62 -18.81 -7.05
C ASP A 161 -16.50 -17.72 -6.48
N GLN A 162 -16.17 -17.22 -5.28
CA GLN A 162 -16.86 -16.09 -4.68
C GLN A 162 -16.65 -14.80 -5.50
N PHE A 163 -15.44 -14.57 -6.03
CA PHE A 163 -15.15 -13.42 -6.88
C PHE A 163 -15.98 -13.43 -8.17
N ILE A 164 -16.08 -14.59 -8.84
CA ILE A 164 -16.92 -14.76 -10.03
C ILE A 164 -18.39 -14.56 -9.68
N ALA A 165 -18.88 -15.19 -8.60
CA ALA A 165 -20.28 -15.11 -8.19
C ALA A 165 -20.69 -13.68 -7.80
N ALA A 166 -19.82 -12.96 -7.07
CA ALA A 166 -20.08 -11.60 -6.64
C ALA A 166 -20.20 -10.61 -7.80
N LEU A 167 -19.43 -10.80 -8.88
CA LEU A 167 -19.38 -9.90 -10.03
C LEU A 167 -20.21 -10.39 -11.23
N ALA A 168 -20.93 -11.49 -11.11
CA ALA A 168 -21.69 -12.10 -12.21
C ALA A 168 -22.72 -11.15 -12.85
N LYS A 169 -23.26 -10.20 -12.07
CA LYS A 169 -24.20 -9.17 -12.54
C LYS A 169 -23.53 -7.95 -13.17
N ASP A 170 -22.21 -7.82 -13.04
CA ASP A 170 -21.46 -6.65 -13.51
C ASP A 170 -20.60 -6.99 -14.73
N VAL A 171 -19.80 -8.05 -14.64
CA VAL A 171 -18.86 -8.45 -15.70
C VAL A 171 -18.78 -9.96 -15.81
N ARG A 172 -18.58 -10.46 -17.03
CA ARG A 172 -18.36 -11.89 -17.26
C ARG A 172 -16.91 -12.22 -16.89
N ILE A 173 -16.73 -13.18 -15.99
CA ILE A 173 -15.40 -13.61 -15.52
C ILE A 173 -15.20 -15.09 -15.80
N VAL A 174 -14.02 -15.45 -16.32
CA VAL A 174 -13.62 -16.85 -16.56
C VAL A 174 -12.29 -17.14 -15.88
N LYS A 175 -12.12 -18.37 -15.37
CA LYS A 175 -10.89 -18.78 -14.68
C LYS A 175 -9.67 -18.80 -15.60
N THR A 176 -9.83 -19.28 -16.84
CA THR A 176 -8.73 -19.36 -17.79
C THR A 176 -9.18 -19.00 -19.20
N LEU A 177 -8.23 -18.57 -20.05
CA LEU A 177 -8.48 -18.33 -21.47
C LEU A 177 -9.01 -19.59 -22.17
N PRO A 178 -9.90 -19.45 -23.16
CA PRO A 178 -10.33 -20.56 -24.03
C PRO A 178 -9.15 -21.28 -24.71
N LYS A 179 -9.32 -22.59 -25.01
CA LYS A 179 -8.24 -23.46 -25.53
C LYS A 179 -7.59 -22.90 -26.81
N ASN A 180 -8.37 -22.35 -27.72
CA ASN A 180 -7.89 -21.71 -28.96
C ASN A 180 -6.95 -20.52 -28.68
N LEU A 181 -7.23 -19.72 -27.64
CA LEU A 181 -6.42 -18.57 -27.26
C LEU A 181 -5.22 -18.93 -26.37
N LYS A 182 -5.25 -20.08 -25.68
CA LYS A 182 -4.08 -20.61 -24.94
C LYS A 182 -2.90 -20.91 -25.87
N GLY A 183 -3.16 -21.26 -27.13
CA GLY A 183 -2.13 -21.46 -28.15
C GLY A 183 -1.38 -20.17 -28.48
N ALA A 184 -2.11 -19.10 -28.78
CA ALA A 184 -1.57 -17.77 -29.07
C ALA A 184 -0.75 -17.22 -27.90
N ARG A 185 -1.21 -17.46 -26.65
CA ARG A 185 -0.43 -17.11 -25.44
C ARG A 185 0.93 -17.78 -25.41
N ARG A 186 1.00 -19.09 -25.71
CA ARG A 186 2.27 -19.84 -25.68
C ARG A 186 3.25 -19.36 -26.74
N LYS A 187 2.74 -18.88 -27.87
CA LYS A 187 3.52 -18.29 -28.96
C LYS A 187 3.85 -16.79 -28.76
N LYS A 188 3.41 -16.17 -27.66
CA LYS A 188 3.53 -14.73 -27.37
C LYS A 188 2.90 -13.82 -28.45
N GLU A 189 1.84 -14.31 -29.10
CA GLU A 189 1.12 -13.59 -30.15
C GLU A 189 0.00 -12.70 -29.60
N ILE A 190 -0.22 -12.68 -28.29
CA ILE A 190 -1.24 -11.84 -27.66
C ILE A 190 -0.73 -10.40 -27.59
N PRO A 191 -1.47 -9.42 -28.15
CA PRO A 191 -1.12 -8.01 -28.02
C PRO A 191 -1.03 -7.58 -26.57
N LEU A 192 0.08 -6.94 -26.21
CA LEU A 192 0.40 -6.55 -24.84
C LEU A 192 0.38 -5.03 -24.66
N PHE A 193 -0.33 -4.55 -23.65
CA PHE A 193 -0.28 -3.17 -23.19
C PHE A 193 0.29 -3.09 -21.79
N LYS A 194 1.34 -2.28 -21.62
CA LYS A 194 1.81 -1.86 -20.30
C LYS A 194 0.97 -0.65 -19.88
N VAL A 195 0.33 -0.77 -18.73
CA VAL A 195 -0.60 0.25 -18.22
C VAL A 195 0.02 0.94 -17.02
N SER A 196 0.24 2.24 -17.15
CA SER A 196 0.74 3.10 -16.06
C SER A 196 -0.38 3.44 -15.07
N ARG A 197 -0.02 4.08 -13.96
CA ARG A 197 -0.99 4.60 -13.00
C ARG A 197 -1.87 5.70 -13.62
N SER A 198 -3.15 5.72 -13.24
CA SER A 198 -4.15 6.73 -13.56
C SER A 198 -4.34 6.97 -15.06
N VAL A 199 -4.49 5.89 -15.83
CA VAL A 199 -4.74 5.98 -17.27
C VAL A 199 -6.20 6.35 -17.53
N SER A 200 -6.42 7.27 -18.46
CA SER A 200 -7.76 7.74 -18.82
C SER A 200 -8.63 6.62 -19.41
N PRO A 201 -9.94 6.57 -19.09
CA PRO A 201 -10.90 5.68 -19.74
C PRO A 201 -10.87 5.76 -21.27
N TYR A 202 -10.50 6.92 -21.81
CA TYR A 202 -10.38 7.16 -23.24
C TYR A 202 -9.26 6.34 -23.90
N PHE A 203 -8.14 6.14 -23.20
CA PHE A 203 -7.04 5.31 -23.70
C PHE A 203 -7.52 3.89 -23.98
N TYR A 204 -8.29 3.31 -23.07
CA TYR A 204 -8.85 1.97 -23.25
C TYR A 204 -9.79 1.91 -24.45
N ARG A 205 -10.67 2.90 -24.62
CA ARG A 205 -11.59 2.95 -25.77
C ARG A 205 -10.89 3.15 -27.11
N ARG A 206 -9.83 3.96 -27.18
CA ARG A 206 -9.17 4.32 -28.44
C ARG A 206 -8.03 3.39 -28.83
N HIS A 207 -7.31 2.82 -27.86
CA HIS A 207 -6.12 2.03 -28.13
C HIS A 207 -6.34 0.54 -27.83
N VAL A 208 -7.00 0.21 -26.72
CA VAL A 208 -7.18 -1.19 -26.31
C VAL A 208 -8.35 -1.85 -27.04
N LEU A 209 -9.51 -1.18 -27.10
CA LEU A 209 -10.72 -1.73 -27.70
C LEU A 209 -10.55 -2.13 -29.18
N PRO A 210 -9.92 -1.32 -30.07
CA PRO A 210 -9.76 -1.73 -31.47
C PRO A 210 -8.87 -2.97 -31.62
N VAL A 211 -7.85 -3.11 -30.77
CA VAL A 211 -6.97 -4.27 -30.78
C VAL A 211 -7.70 -5.51 -30.24
N LEU A 212 -8.49 -5.34 -29.18
CA LEU A 212 -9.34 -6.38 -28.63
C LEU A 212 -10.33 -6.90 -29.67
N ASN A 213 -11.02 -6.01 -30.40
CA ASN A 213 -11.96 -6.40 -31.44
C ASN A 213 -11.30 -7.16 -32.60
N ARG A 214 -10.04 -6.84 -32.93
CA ARG A 214 -9.28 -7.52 -34.00
C ARG A 214 -8.76 -8.89 -33.60
N HIS A 215 -8.21 -9.02 -32.39
CA HIS A 215 -7.52 -10.24 -31.94
C HIS A 215 -8.39 -11.12 -31.03
N SER A 216 -9.56 -10.64 -30.61
CA SER A 216 -10.42 -11.25 -29.58
C SER A 216 -9.77 -11.44 -28.21
N VAL A 217 -8.51 -11.02 -28.03
CA VAL A 217 -7.75 -11.13 -26.79
C VAL A 217 -6.72 -10.02 -26.67
N VAL A 218 -6.53 -9.53 -25.45
CA VAL A 218 -5.47 -8.56 -25.10
C VAL A 218 -4.88 -8.88 -23.74
N GLU A 219 -3.58 -8.67 -23.58
CA GLU A 219 -2.88 -8.75 -22.31
C GLU A 219 -2.62 -7.33 -21.76
N LEU A 220 -3.03 -7.09 -20.52
CA LEU A 220 -2.70 -5.87 -19.77
C LEU A 220 -1.70 -6.20 -18.67
N VAL A 221 -0.58 -5.48 -18.61
CA VAL A 221 0.40 -5.56 -17.52
C VAL A 221 0.35 -4.28 -16.70
N ILE A 222 0.01 -4.42 -15.42
CA ILE A 222 -0.15 -3.33 -14.46
C ILE A 222 0.92 -3.50 -13.38
N SER A 223 1.71 -2.46 -13.11
CA SER A 223 2.80 -2.54 -12.11
C SER A 223 2.66 -1.59 -10.92
N ASP A 224 1.97 -0.48 -11.08
CA ASP A 224 2.02 0.62 -10.11
C ASP A 224 0.71 0.77 -9.30
N GLY A 225 -0.23 -0.16 -9.45
CA GLY A 225 -1.59 0.00 -8.94
C GLY A 225 -2.36 1.13 -9.63
N GLY A 226 -3.68 1.16 -9.41
CA GLY A 226 -4.50 2.31 -9.84
C GLY A 226 -4.45 2.54 -11.35
N CYS A 227 -4.72 1.52 -12.18
CA CYS A 227 -4.57 1.63 -13.62
C CYS A 227 -5.65 2.49 -14.28
N LEU A 228 -6.73 2.82 -13.58
CA LEU A 228 -7.81 3.66 -14.09
C LEU A 228 -7.86 5.00 -13.37
N GLN A 229 -8.01 6.08 -14.14
CA GLN A 229 -8.20 7.41 -13.58
C GLN A 229 -9.55 7.51 -12.84
N PRO A 230 -9.57 8.02 -11.59
CA PRO A 230 -10.80 8.18 -10.86
C PRO A 230 -11.68 9.28 -11.48
N PRO A 231 -13.02 9.13 -11.41
CA PRO A 231 -13.92 10.16 -11.91
C PRO A 231 -13.71 11.48 -11.15
N GLY A 232 -13.56 12.59 -11.88
CA GLY A 232 -13.40 13.94 -11.33
C GLY A 232 -11.96 14.46 -11.22
N LEU A 233 -10.95 13.61 -11.39
CA LEU A 233 -9.56 14.06 -11.45
C LEU A 233 -9.23 14.44 -12.90
N GLN A 234 -9.46 15.68 -13.35
CA GLN A 234 -8.96 16.12 -14.65
C GLN A 234 -7.44 16.27 -14.56
N THR A 235 -6.68 15.30 -15.05
CA THR A 235 -5.23 15.47 -15.22
C THR A 235 -5.00 16.25 -16.52
N VAL A 236 -4.52 17.48 -16.37
CA VAL A 236 -3.92 18.26 -17.48
C VAL A 236 -2.65 17.51 -17.89
N THR A 237 -2.76 16.60 -18.85
CA THR A 237 -1.62 15.87 -19.39
C THR A 237 -0.81 16.78 -20.31
N GLY A 238 0.34 17.22 -19.81
CA GLY A 238 1.59 17.24 -20.58
C GLY A 238 1.69 18.23 -21.74
N GLU A 239 1.70 19.52 -21.44
CA GLU A 239 2.53 20.47 -22.20
C GLU A 239 3.80 20.74 -21.37
N LYS A 240 4.97 20.71 -22.01
CA LYS A 240 6.28 20.89 -21.37
C LYS A 240 6.25 22.11 -20.45
N ARG A 241 6.53 21.88 -19.15
CA ARG A 241 6.68 22.93 -18.16
C ARG A 241 7.89 23.79 -18.52
N ASN A 242 7.67 24.91 -19.19
CA ASN A 242 8.65 25.99 -19.33
C ASN A 242 8.79 26.68 -17.96
N PRO A 243 10.01 26.84 -17.40
CA PRO A 243 10.19 27.38 -16.06
C PRO A 243 10.19 28.92 -16.11
N ALA A 244 9.03 29.53 -16.38
CA ALA A 244 8.84 30.96 -16.15
C ALA A 244 7.36 31.30 -16.26
N THR A 245 6.62 31.22 -15.15
CA THR A 245 5.54 32.18 -14.88
C THR A 245 5.05 32.05 -13.44
N ASN A 246 5.24 33.12 -12.69
CA ASN A 246 4.75 33.32 -11.33
C ASN A 246 3.21 33.34 -11.35
N PHE A 247 2.57 32.43 -10.62
CA PHE A 247 1.16 32.57 -10.29
C PHE A 247 1.00 33.60 -9.17
N LYS A 248 0.58 34.80 -9.57
CA LYS A 248 0.05 35.84 -8.68
C LYS A 248 -1.38 35.45 -8.30
N LEU A 249 -1.58 35.04 -7.05
CA LEU A 249 -2.91 34.89 -6.46
C LEU A 249 -3.59 36.26 -6.46
N ARG A 250 -4.74 36.36 -7.12
CA ARG A 250 -5.68 37.46 -6.91
C ARG A 250 -6.75 36.94 -5.95
N VAL A 251 -6.80 37.64 -4.81
CA VAL A 251 -7.77 37.72 -3.71
C VAL A 251 -9.08 36.97 -3.94
#